data_AF-A0A645ERA1-F1
#
_entry.id   AF-A0A645ERA1-F1
#
_cell.length_a   1.000
_cell.length_b   1.000
_cell.length_c   1.000
_cell.angle_alpha   90.00
_cell.angle_beta   90.00
_cell.angle_gamma   90.00
#
_symmetry.space_group_name_H-M   'P 1'
#
loop_
_entity.id
_entity.type
_entity.pdbx_description
1 polymer ?
#
loop_
_entity_poly.entity_id
_entity_poly.type
_entity_poly.pdbx_seq_one_letter_code
_entity_poly.pdbx_strand_id
1 'polypeptide(L)' 'MRTPGLLEIVLVLIVVLLLFGPGRIGKVAGEIGSGIRNFRKNLNGEEEENKDSEKKSDDSSKSE' A
#
# COMPACT_ATOMS: atom_id res chain seq x y z
N MET A 1 8.87 -29.36 -2.31
CA MET A 1 8.16 -28.14 -2.75
C MET A 1 9.19 -27.03 -2.84
N ARG A 2 9.43 -26.47 -4.03
CA ARG A 2 10.34 -25.32 -4.18
C ARG A 2 9.51 -24.06 -3.98
N THR A 3 9.70 -23.38 -2.86
CA THR A 3 9.19 -22.03 -2.68
C THR A 3 10.00 -21.11 -3.58
N PRO A 4 9.36 -20.25 -4.40
CA PRO A 4 10.08 -19.27 -5.19
C PRO A 4 10.96 -18.43 -4.26
N GLY A 5 12.20 -18.19 -4.69
CA GLY A 5 13.16 -17.41 -3.92
C GLY A 5 12.74 -15.94 -3.83
N LEU A 6 13.33 -15.20 -2.88
CA LEU A 6 13.08 -13.77 -2.73
C LEU A 6 13.26 -13.00 -4.06
N LEU A 7 14.26 -13.37 -4.87
CA LEU A 7 14.52 -12.76 -6.18
C LEU A 7 13.39 -12.99 -7.19
N GLU A 8 12.78 -14.17 -7.18
CA GLU A 8 11.69 -14.52 -8.09
C GLU A 8 10.41 -13.77 -7.72
N ILE A 9 10.14 -13.63 -6.42
CA ILE A 9 9.01 -12.83 -5.90
C ILE A 9 9.17 -11.35 -6.30
N VAL A 10 10.37 -10.79 -6.18
CA VAL A 10 10.64 -9.40 -6.59
C VAL A 10 10.43 -9.21 -8.10
N LEU A 11 10.89 -10.16 -8.92
CA LEU A 11 10.70 -10.10 -10.37
C LEU A 11 9.20 -10.08 -10.74
N VAL A 12 8.40 -10.95 -10.11
CA VAL A 12 6.94 -10.98 -10.32
C VAL A 12 6.30 -9.67 -9.87
N LEU A 13 6.72 -9.13 -8.73
CA LEU A 13 6.22 -7.86 -8.22
C LEU A 13 6.45 -6.71 -9.21
N ILE A 14 7.64 -6.65 -9.84
CA ILE A 14 7.96 -5.66 -10.87
C ILE A 14 7.01 -5.79 -12.07
N VAL A 15 6.77 -7.01 -12.56
CA VAL A 15 5.84 -7.25 -13.68
C VAL A 15 4.42 -6.78 -13.33
N VAL A 16 3.94 -7.10 -12.13
CA VAL A 16 2.63 -6.64 -11.65
C VAL A 16 2.59 -5.11 -11.58
N LEU A 17 3.65 -4.48 -11.09
CA LEU A 17 3.74 -3.02 -10.99
C LEU A 17 3.73 -2.34 -12.36
N LEU A 18 4.31 -2.96 -13.39
CA LEU A 18 4.28 -2.47 -14.78
C LEU A 18 2.90 -2.63 -15.41
N LEU A 19 2.20 -3.74 -15.15
CA LEU A 19 0.86 -3.99 -15.71
C LEU A 19 -0.20 -3.07 -15.12
N PHE A 20 -0.20 -2.91 -13.79
CA PHE A 20 -1.22 -2.15 -13.08
C PHE A 20 -0.81 -0.69 -12.83
N GLY A 21 0.49 -0.40 -12.83
CA GLY A 21 1.06 0.89 -12.50
C GLY A 21 1.11 1.16 -10.98
N PRO A 22 2.13 1.88 -10.49
CA PRO A 22 2.24 2.22 -9.07
C PRO A 22 1.06 3.07 -8.57
N GLY A 23 0.50 3.94 -9.42
CA GLY A 23 -0.61 4.81 -9.05
C GLY A 23 -1.91 4.07 -8.74
N ARG A 24 -2.26 3.02 -9.50
CA ARG A 24 -3.46 2.22 -9.21
C ARG A 24 -3.28 1.35 -7.97
N ILE A 25 -2.12 0.73 -7.81
CA ILE A 25 -1.79 -0.08 -6.63
C ILE A 25 -1.81 0.79 -5.36
N GLY A 26 -1.19 1.97 -5.39
CA GLY A 26 -1.19 2.91 -4.27
C GLY A 26 -2.58 3.40 -3.89
N LYS A 27 -3.43 3.71 -4.88
CA LYS A 27 -4.83 4.12 -4.64
C LYS A 27 -5.64 3.02 -3.96
N VAL A 28 -5.58 1.79 -4.48
CA VAL A 28 -6.31 0.64 -3.92
C VAL A 28 -5.78 0.29 -2.53
N ALA A 29 -4.45 0.29 -2.35
CA ALA A 29 -3.83 0.03 -1.05
C ALA A 29 -4.19 1.10 -0.02
N GLY A 30 -4.31 2.38 -0.42
CA GLY A 30 -4.79 3.46 0.43
C GLY A 30 -6.23 3.25 0.89
N GLU A 31 -7.14 2.94 -0.03
CA GLU A 31 -8.56 2.67 0.26
C GLU A 31 -8.72 1.44 1.20
N ILE A 32 -8.00 0.35 0.92
CA ILE A 32 -8.00 -0.86 1.77
C ILE A 32 -7.34 -0.57 3.12
N GLY A 33 -6.23 0.16 3.13
CA GLY A 33 -5.47 0.49 4.33
C GLY A 33 -6.27 1.33 5.32
N SER A 34 -7.02 2.33 4.84
CA SER A 34 -7.95 3.10 5.66
C SER A 34 -9.07 2.23 6.23
N GLY A 35 -9.60 1.28 5.45
CA GLY A 35 -10.59 0.31 5.92
C GLY A 35 -10.05 -0.59 7.03
N ILE A 36 -8.84 -1.15 6.85
CA ILE A 36 -8.17 -1.98 7.86
C ILE A 36 -7.82 -1.16 9.11
N ARG A 37 -7.35 0.08 8.95
CA ARG A 37 -7.06 1.01 10.05
C ARG A 37 -8.30 1.24 10.91
N ASN A 38 -9.43 1.56 10.27
CA ASN A 38 -10.70 1.74 10.96
C ASN A 38 -11.17 0.44 11.61
N PHE A 39 -11.05 -0.70 10.92
CA PHE A 39 -11.39 -2.00 11.49
C PHE A 39 -10.58 -2.29 12.76
N ARG A 40 -9.27 -2.04 12.73
CA ARG A 40 -8.39 -2.19 13.90
C ARG A 40 -8.74 -1.22 15.03
N LYS A 41 -9.08 0.04 14.70
CA LYS A 41 -9.53 1.05 15.68
C LYS A 41 -10.80 0.59 16.43
N ASN A 42 -11.74 0.00 15.70
CA ASN A 42 -12.98 -0.52 16.30
C ASN A 42 -12.74 -1.79 17.15
N LEU A 43 -11.78 -2.65 16.76
CA LEU A 43 -11.46 -3.86 17.51
C LEU A 43 -10.64 -3.59 18.78
N ASN A 44 -9.77 -2.58 18.77
CA ASN A 44 -8.84 -2.31 19.86
C ASN A 44 -9.35 -1.28 20.89
N GLY A 45 -10.54 -0.70 20.69
CA GLY A 45 -11.04 0.39 21.53
C GLY A 45 -10.31 1.71 21.29
N GLU A 46 -10.97 2.83 21.56
CA GLU A 46 -10.65 4.21 21.15
C GLU A 46 -9.33 4.83 21.68
N GLU A 47 -8.29 4.06 21.99
CA GLU A 47 -7.06 4.59 22.61
C GLU A 47 -5.95 5.02 21.63
N GLU A 48 -6.10 4.80 20.32
CA GLU A 48 -5.09 5.18 19.32
C GLU A 48 -5.58 6.27 18.35
N GLU A 49 -5.94 7.44 18.89
CA GLU A 49 -6.27 8.62 18.08
C GLU A 49 -5.17 9.68 18.16
N ASN A 50 -4.74 10.20 16.99
CA ASN A 50 -3.84 11.34 16.76
C ASN A 50 -2.37 11.06 16.35
N LYS A 51 -2.08 10.21 15.34
CA LYS A 51 -0.74 10.31 14.72
C LYS A 51 -0.58 10.21 13.20
N ASP A 52 -1.60 9.94 12.40
CA ASP A 52 -1.27 9.54 11.02
C ASP A 52 -2.32 9.88 9.96
N SER A 53 -2.80 11.12 10.00
CA SER A 53 -3.69 11.67 8.97
C SER A 53 -3.07 12.87 8.27
N GLU A 54 -1.75 12.87 8.02
CA GLU A 54 -1.13 13.90 7.20
C GLU A 54 0.19 13.44 6.59
N LYS A 55 0.14 12.59 5.56
CA LYS A 55 1.27 12.51 4.63
C LYS A 55 0.87 12.16 3.20
N LYS A 56 0.86 13.22 2.39
CA LYS A 56 1.22 13.27 0.97
C LYS A 56 0.49 12.28 0.04
N SER A 57 -0.68 12.72 -0.40
CA SER A 57 -1.04 12.62 -1.81
C SER A 57 -0.56 13.89 -2.52
N ASP A 58 0.75 14.06 -2.70
CA ASP A 58 1.26 14.93 -3.77
C ASP A 58 2.73 14.62 -4.10
N ASP A 59 3.01 14.64 -5.40
CA ASP A 59 4.29 14.65 -6.10
C ASP A 59 5.07 13.33 -6.34
N SER A 60 4.95 12.79 -7.56
CA SER A 60 6.08 12.61 -8.51
C SER A 60 5.71 11.75 -9.73
N SER A 61 5.20 12.39 -10.79
CA SER A 61 5.51 11.99 -12.19
C SER A 61 5.08 13.11 -13.16
N LYS A 62 5.84 14.21 -13.14
CA LYS A 62 6.06 15.05 -14.33
C LYS A 62 7.52 15.50 -14.30
N SER A 63 8.12 15.60 -15.50
CA SER A 63 9.55 15.81 -15.85
C SER A 63 10.37 14.51 -15.76
N GLU A 64 10.98 13.98 -16.80
CA GLU A 64 11.37 14.50 -18.14
C GLU A 64 10.71 13.76 -19.31
#